data_AF-A0A7W4HPW3-F1
#
_entry.id   AF-A0A7W4HPW3-F1
#
_cell.length_a   1.000
_cell.length_b   1.000
_cell.length_c   1.000
_cell.angle_alpha   90.00
_cell.angle_beta   90.00
_cell.angle_gamma   90.00
#
_symmetry.space_group_name_H-M   'P 1'
#
loop_
_entity.id
_entity.type
_entity.pdbx_description
1 polymer ?
#
loop_
_entity_poly.entity_id
_entity_poly.type
_entity_poly.pdbx_seq_one_letter_code
_entity_poly.pdbx_strand_id
1 'polypeptide(L)'
;MSQAKLPKDNAWEAFEKTSGDSRDAYKIERSKNCWIIRKFDKNSIAMGEAPWVVADSGEVIRVGYPLSLEAVLAEVARRTEND
;
A
#
# COMPACT_ATOMS: atom_id res chain seq x y z
N MET A 1 3.66 17.24 12.81
CA MET A 1 4.49 16.47 13.78
C MET A 1 5.10 15.28 13.04
N SER A 2 6.27 14.74 13.42
CA SER A 2 6.83 13.57 12.70
C SER A 2 5.93 12.35 12.87
N GLN A 3 5.09 12.07 11.86
CA GLN A 3 4.20 10.92 11.84
C GLN A 3 5.02 9.64 12.08
N ALA A 4 4.64 8.85 13.08
CA ALA A 4 5.32 7.61 13.39
C ALA A 4 5.16 6.64 12.21
N LYS A 5 6.25 6.03 11.77
CA LYS A 5 6.23 5.07 10.65
C LYS A 5 5.40 3.86 11.06
N LEU A 6 4.46 3.44 10.21
CA LEU A 6 3.65 2.24 10.45
C LEU A 6 4.57 1.01 10.38
N PRO A 7 4.60 0.15 11.42
CA PRO A 7 5.35 -1.10 11.36
C PRO A 7 4.84 -2.00 10.22
N LYS A 8 5.74 -2.82 9.67
CA LYS A 8 5.43 -3.72 8.56
C LYS A 8 4.29 -4.70 8.88
N ASP A 9 4.22 -5.20 10.10
CA ASP A 9 3.20 -6.17 10.50
C ASP A 9 1.81 -5.50 10.57
N ASN A 10 1.71 -4.32 11.18
CA ASN A 10 0.49 -3.51 11.15
C ASN A 10 0.03 -3.15 9.73
N ALA A 11 0.97 -2.93 8.80
CA ALA A 11 0.63 -2.69 7.40
C ALA A 11 0.03 -3.93 6.72
N TRP A 12 0.51 -5.13 7.09
CA TRP A 12 -0.10 -6.39 6.66
C TRP A 12 -1.48 -6.55 7.25
N GLU A 13 -1.66 -6.35 8.55
CA GLU A 13 -2.96 -6.47 9.21
C GLU A 13 -4.00 -5.53 8.57
N ALA A 14 -3.62 -4.27 8.30
CA ALA A 14 -4.48 -3.31 7.65
C ALA A 14 -4.88 -3.75 6.24
N PHE A 15 -3.91 -4.27 5.47
CA PHE A 15 -4.15 -4.81 4.15
C PHE A 15 -5.10 -6.02 4.19
N GLU A 16 -4.79 -7.06 4.96
CA GLU A 16 -5.57 -8.31 5.01
C GLU A 16 -7.00 -8.04 5.46
N LYS A 17 -7.19 -7.13 6.42
CA LYS A 17 -8.52 -6.69 6.88
C LYS A 17 -9.32 -5.96 5.78
N THR A 18 -8.65 -5.23 4.91
CA THR A 18 -9.30 -4.39 3.88
C THR A 18 -9.53 -5.15 2.57
N SER A 19 -8.54 -5.91 2.11
CA SER A 19 -8.61 -6.68 0.87
C SER A 19 -9.38 -7.98 1.05
N GLY A 20 -9.33 -8.58 2.26
CA GLY A 20 -9.78 -9.95 2.52
C GLY A 20 -8.84 -11.01 1.95
N ASP A 21 -7.69 -10.61 1.39
CA ASP A 21 -6.69 -11.50 0.84
C ASP A 21 -5.60 -11.84 1.86
N SER A 22 -5.03 -13.05 1.79
CA SER A 22 -3.86 -13.42 2.60
C SER A 22 -2.58 -12.75 2.08
N ARG A 23 -1.72 -12.27 2.98
CA ARG A 23 -0.40 -11.72 2.66
C ARG A 23 0.55 -12.68 1.91
N ASP A 24 0.32 -14.00 1.98
CA ASP A 24 1.19 -15.02 1.36
C ASP A 24 1.34 -14.88 -0.16
N ALA A 25 0.30 -14.38 -0.84
CA ALA A 25 0.32 -14.16 -2.28
C ALA A 25 0.96 -12.82 -2.69
N TYR A 26 1.41 -12.02 -1.72
CA TYR A 26 1.83 -10.65 -1.93
C TYR A 26 3.27 -10.41 -1.44
N LYS A 27 3.86 -9.35 -1.97
CA LYS A 27 5.09 -8.73 -1.48
C LYS A 27 4.78 -7.33 -1.02
N ILE A 28 5.49 -6.91 0.01
CA ILE A 28 5.40 -5.56 0.57
C ILE A 28 6.76 -4.88 0.49
N GLU A 29 6.76 -3.63 0.03
CA GLU A 29 7.94 -2.78 -0.10
C GLU A 29 7.69 -1.46 0.63
N ARG A 30 8.74 -0.94 1.29
CA ARG A 30 8.65 0.35 1.97
C ARG A 30 8.88 1.48 0.97
N SER A 31 7.96 2.43 0.95
CA SER A 31 8.11 3.71 0.25
C SER A 31 8.02 4.88 1.24
N LYS A 32 8.31 6.10 0.77
CA LYS A 32 8.27 7.29 1.63
C LYS A 32 6.85 7.47 2.18
N ASN A 33 6.72 7.35 3.51
CA ASN A 33 5.48 7.48 4.28
C ASN A 33 4.39 6.43 4.03
N CYS A 34 4.70 5.32 3.34
CA CYS A 34 3.73 4.25 3.08
C CYS A 34 4.38 2.90 2.77
N TRP A 35 3.57 1.85 2.76
CA TRP A 35 3.90 0.52 2.26
C TRP A 35 3.20 0.26 0.94
N ILE A 36 3.90 -0.35 0.00
CA ILE A 36 3.35 -0.75 -1.30
C ILE A 36 3.24 -2.27 -1.29
N ILE A 37 2.02 -2.79 -1.48
CA ILE A 37 1.73 -4.22 -1.50
C ILE A 37 1.38 -4.63 -2.92
N ARG A 38 2.09 -5.61 -3.45
CA ARG A 38 1.97 -6.10 -4.84
C ARG A 38 1.79 -7.59 -4.83
N LYS A 39 0.88 -8.10 -5.66
CA LYS A 39 0.77 -9.54 -5.85
C LYS A 39 2.06 -10.08 -6.45
N PHE A 40 2.55 -11.18 -5.90
CA PHE A 40 3.83 -11.79 -6.28
C PHE A 40 3.66 -13.21 -6.86
N ASP A 41 2.44 -13.64 -7.16
CA ASP A 41 2.20 -14.99 -7.64
C ASP A 41 3.13 -15.36 -8.81
N LYS A 42 4.04 -16.31 -8.57
CA LYS A 42 5.11 -16.67 -9.51
C LYS A 42 4.59 -17.37 -10.76
N ASN A 43 3.34 -17.84 -10.75
CA ASN A 43 2.75 -18.63 -11.82
C ASN A 43 1.63 -17.90 -12.57
N SER A 44 1.16 -16.75 -12.07
CA SER A 44 -0.07 -16.13 -12.58
C SER A 44 -0.11 -14.62 -12.37
N ILE A 45 0.96 -13.90 -12.72
CA ILE A 45 0.85 -12.44 -12.88
C ILE A 45 0.07 -12.18 -14.16
N ALA A 46 -1.26 -12.13 -14.06
CA ALA A 46 -2.05 -11.42 -15.06
C ALA A 46 -1.50 -9.99 -15.10
N MET A 47 -0.96 -9.57 -16.24
CA MET A 47 -0.59 -8.17 -16.48
C MET A 47 -1.77 -7.27 -16.07
N GLY A 48 -1.61 -6.48 -15.01
CA GLY A 48 -2.59 -5.45 -14.63
C GLY A 48 -3.24 -5.56 -13.26
N GLU A 49 -2.88 -6.52 -12.39
CA GLU A 49 -3.40 -6.47 -11.02
C GLU A 49 -2.74 -5.32 -10.25
N ALA A 50 -3.55 -4.31 -9.95
CA ALA A 50 -3.07 -3.04 -9.45
C ALA A 50 -2.62 -3.14 -7.98
N PRO A 51 -1.56 -2.40 -7.59
CA PRO A 51 -1.00 -2.48 -6.25
C PRO A 51 -1.94 -1.92 -5.17
N TRP A 52 -1.66 -2.25 -3.92
CA TRP A 52 -2.25 -1.61 -2.75
C TRP A 52 -1.21 -0.71 -2.08
N VAL A 53 -1.67 0.41 -1.51
CA VAL A 53 -0.83 1.33 -0.75
C VAL A 53 -1.40 1.42 0.67
N VAL A 54 -0.56 1.24 1.67
CA VAL A 54 -0.91 1.42 3.08
C VAL A 54 -0.12 2.61 3.61
N ALA A 55 -0.79 3.73 3.87
CA ALA A 55 -0.16 4.93 4.41
C ALA A 55 0.28 4.71 5.86
N ASP A 56 1.23 5.52 6.35
CA ASP A 56 1.65 5.46 7.75
C ASP A 56 0.53 5.78 8.77
N SER A 57 -0.57 6.38 8.31
CA SER A 57 -1.79 6.58 9.08
C SER A 57 -2.59 5.29 9.30
N GLY A 58 -2.25 4.20 8.60
CA GLY A 58 -3.04 2.98 8.54
C GLY A 58 -4.13 3.01 7.45
N GLU A 59 -4.24 4.09 6.67
CA GLU A 59 -5.16 4.16 5.53
C GLU A 59 -4.72 3.19 4.42
N VAL A 60 -5.65 2.40 3.91
CA VAL A 60 -5.42 1.43 2.83
C VAL A 60 -6.08 1.92 1.55
N ILE A 61 -5.30 2.05 0.49
CA ILE A 61 -5.71 2.60 -0.80
C ILE A 61 -5.47 1.54 -1.87
N ARG A 62 -6.54 1.13 -2.56
CA ARG A 62 -6.41 0.30 -3.76
C ARG A 62 -6.00 1.18 -4.92
N VAL A 63 -4.82 0.97 -5.47
CA VAL A 63 -4.43 1.62 -6.72
C VAL A 63 -5.26 0.97 -7.82
N GLY A 64 -5.80 1.75 -8.73
CA GLY A 64 -6.74 1.28 -9.73
C GLY A 64 -7.30 2.47 -10.49
N TYR A 65 -7.82 2.23 -11.69
CA TYR A 65 -8.34 3.29 -12.55
C TYR A 65 -9.39 4.15 -11.80
N PRO A 66 -9.30 5.49 -11.84
CA PRO A 66 -8.40 6.32 -12.67
C PRO A 66 -7.04 6.69 -12.02
N LEU A 67 -6.74 6.23 -10.81
CA LEU A 67 -5.55 6.64 -10.06
C LEU A 67 -4.33 5.75 -10.39
N SER A 68 -3.25 6.38 -10.85
CA SER A 68 -1.95 5.73 -10.99
C SER A 68 -1.27 5.57 -9.62
N LEU A 69 -0.35 4.61 -9.50
CA LEU A 69 0.44 4.42 -8.28
C LEU A 69 1.17 5.72 -7.90
N GLU A 70 1.74 6.43 -8.88
CA GLU A 70 2.43 7.70 -8.65
C GLU A 70 1.51 8.76 -8.05
N ALA A 71 0.28 8.88 -8.55
CA ALA A 71 -0.69 9.83 -8.01
C ALA A 71 -1.05 9.52 -6.56
N VAL A 72 -1.25 8.23 -6.23
CA VAL A 72 -1.54 7.79 -4.87
C VAL A 72 -0.34 8.06 -3.95
N LEU A 73 0.87 7.76 -4.38
CA LEU A 73 2.09 8.02 -3.59
C LEU A 73 2.30 9.52 -3.34
N ALA A 74 2.10 10.36 -4.35
CA ALA A 74 2.21 11.81 -4.22
C ALA A 74 1.14 12.41 -3.31
N GLU A 75 -0.06 11.82 -3.27
CA GLU A 75 -1.13 12.21 -2.35
C GLU A 75 -0.78 11.84 -0.90
N VAL A 76 -0.34 10.60 -0.67
CA VAL A 76 0.07 10.15 0.67
C VAL A 76 1.24 10.98 1.20
N ALA A 77 2.23 11.28 0.35
CA ALA A 77 3.35 12.13 0.72
C ALA A 77 2.91 13.55 1.15
N ARG A 78 2.01 14.18 0.39
CA ARG A 78 1.50 15.53 0.69
C ARG A 78 0.69 15.61 1.98
N ARG A 79 -0.05 14.55 2.32
CA ARG A 79 -0.84 14.51 3.57
C ARG A 79 0.04 14.50 4.81
N THR A 80 1.21 13.86 4.76
CA THR A 80 2.17 13.87 5.87
C THR A 80 2.90 15.21 6.02
N GLU A 81 2.96 16.04 4.97
CA GLU A 81 3.62 17.36 5.03
C GLU A 81 2.72 18.46 5.61
N ASN A 82 1.41 18.27 5.61
CA ASN A 82 0.42 19.23 6.11
C ASN A 82 -0.04 18.95 7.57
N ASP A 83 0.56 17.97 8.27
CA ASP A 83 0.22 17.54 9.63
C ASP A 83 1.40 17.68 10.62
#